data_AF-A0A9D8E8S5-F1
#
_entry.id   AF-A0A9D8E8S5-F1
#
_cell.length_a   1.000
_cell.length_b   1.000
_cell.length_c   1.000
_cell.angle_alpha   90.00
_cell.angle_beta   90.00
_cell.angle_gamma   90.00
#
_symmetry.space_group_name_H-M   'P 1'
#
loop_
_entity.id
_entity.type
_entity.pdbx_description
1 polymer ?
#
loop_
_entity_poly.entity_id
_entity_poly.type
_entity_poly.pdbx_seq_one_letter_code
_entity_poly.pdbx_strand_id
1 'polypeptide(L)'
;MKNIIRFLNISTKILIFSILILSAALLCACSEIELESIQEVIKKGDPEIEEIVICRDVDSDFAPVEPADVFPEGTNSVYLSVKFKNFTPSNNIRVVWNYISIEKELASQEFSPEIAGSGFYSFNIKIAGSFPPGKYNAQVYFDGNLINTPEFMIE
;
A
#
# COMPACT_ATOMS: atom_id res chain seq x y z
N MET A 1 7.29 -52.00 62.31
CA MET A 1 6.99 -52.35 60.89
C MET A 1 6.25 -51.27 60.08
N LYS A 2 5.81 -50.13 60.65
CA LYS A 2 5.09 -49.07 59.89
C LYS A 2 5.98 -48.04 59.18
N ASN A 3 7.25 -47.89 59.56
CA ASN A 3 8.13 -46.86 59.00
C ASN A 3 8.83 -47.25 57.69
N ILE A 4 9.00 -48.56 57.43
CA ILE A 4 9.65 -49.05 56.19
C ILE A 4 8.70 -48.93 54.97
N ILE A 5 7.39 -49.10 55.19
CA ILE A 5 6.36 -49.01 54.14
C ILE A 5 6.15 -47.54 53.69
N ARG A 6 6.34 -46.56 54.59
CA ARG A 6 6.25 -45.13 54.25
C ARG A 6 7.43 -44.63 53.42
N PHE A 7 8.64 -45.14 53.65
CA PHE A 7 9.83 -44.80 52.87
C PHE A 7 9.79 -45.36 51.45
N LEU A 8 9.29 -46.58 51.27
CA LEU A 8 9.13 -47.19 49.95
C LEU A 8 8.15 -46.39 49.06
N ASN A 9 7.05 -45.88 49.64
CA ASN A 9 6.00 -45.16 48.91
C ASN A 9 6.42 -43.73 48.49
N ILE A 10 7.33 -43.10 49.24
CA ILE A 10 7.90 -41.78 48.91
C ILE A 10 8.94 -41.90 47.79
N SER A 11 9.78 -42.94 47.82
CA SER A 11 10.79 -43.19 46.79
C SER A 11 10.18 -43.47 45.42
N THR A 12 9.08 -44.23 45.36
CA THR A 12 8.38 -44.54 44.09
C THR A 12 7.64 -43.33 43.53
N LYS A 13 7.10 -42.45 44.38
CA LYS A 13 6.42 -41.22 43.94
C LYS A 13 7.39 -40.17 43.39
N ILE A 14 8.57 -40.05 44.00
CA ILE A 14 9.63 -39.16 43.50
C ILE A 14 10.15 -39.66 42.15
N LEU A 15 10.36 -40.98 42.00
CA LEU A 15 10.81 -41.58 40.74
C LEU A 15 9.81 -41.36 39.59
N ILE A 16 8.51 -41.50 39.85
CA ILE A 16 7.43 -41.30 38.86
C ILE A 16 7.30 -39.81 38.47
N PHE A 17 7.46 -38.88 39.42
CA PHE A 17 7.45 -37.44 39.14
C PHE A 17 8.68 -37.01 38.32
N SER A 18 9.87 -37.57 38.59
CA SER A 18 11.07 -37.31 37.80
C SER A 18 10.98 -37.86 36.36
N ILE A 19 10.30 -38.99 36.15
CA ILE A 19 10.10 -39.57 34.81
C ILE A 19 9.08 -38.77 33.99
N LEU A 20 8.03 -38.22 34.63
CA LEU A 20 7.05 -37.36 33.97
C LEU A 20 7.66 -36.01 33.55
N ILE A 21 8.51 -35.40 34.38
CA ILE A 21 9.20 -34.15 34.02
C ILE A 21 10.22 -34.38 32.89
N LEU A 22 10.88 -35.54 32.85
CA LEU A 22 11.80 -35.90 31.76
C LEU A 22 11.08 -36.16 30.43
N SER A 23 9.83 -36.66 30.45
CA SER A 23 9.00 -36.83 29.25
C SER A 23 8.38 -35.54 28.71
N ALA A 24 8.10 -34.56 29.58
CA ALA A 24 7.58 -33.25 29.17
C ALA A 24 8.66 -32.37 28.51
N ALA A 25 9.93 -32.58 28.84
CA ALA A 25 11.05 -31.87 28.22
C ALA A 25 11.41 -32.38 26.82
N LEU A 26 10.99 -33.59 26.41
CA LEU A 26 11.34 -34.18 25.11
C LEU A 26 10.33 -33.94 23.98
N LEU A 27 9.19 -33.30 24.26
CA LEU A 27 8.23 -32.85 23.22
C LEU A 27 8.21 -31.33 23.04
N CYS A 28 9.03 -30.60 23.78
CA CYS A 28 9.22 -29.16 23.61
C CYS A 28 10.52 -28.84 22.86
N ALA A 29 10.89 -29.70 21.91
CA ALA A 29 11.63 -29.25 20.72
C ALA A 29 10.60 -28.76 19.69
N CYS A 30 9.74 -27.81 20.10
CA CYS A 30 9.33 -26.79 19.14
C CYS A 30 10.65 -26.11 18.78
N SER A 31 11.19 -26.41 17.61
CA SER A 31 12.10 -25.46 16.98
C SER A 31 11.27 -24.19 16.85
N GLU A 32 11.40 -23.29 17.83
CA GLU A 32 11.29 -21.86 17.60
C GLU A 32 12.09 -21.62 16.34
N ILE A 33 11.38 -21.45 15.23
CA ILE A 33 11.93 -20.75 14.10
C ILE A 33 12.27 -19.40 14.71
N GLU A 34 13.56 -19.16 14.97
CA GLU A 34 14.10 -17.87 15.36
C GLU A 34 13.67 -16.87 14.28
N LEU A 35 12.50 -16.28 14.50
CA LEU A 35 11.90 -15.22 13.70
C LEU A 35 12.61 -13.88 13.99
N GLU A 36 13.89 -13.93 14.36
CA GLU A 36 14.69 -12.76 14.70
C GLU A 36 15.39 -12.17 13.46
N SER A 37 15.36 -12.84 12.30
CA SER A 37 15.98 -12.34 11.06
C SER A 37 15.09 -11.40 10.21
N ILE A 38 13.90 -11.00 10.67
CA ILE A 38 12.99 -10.11 9.90
C ILE A 38 12.75 -8.75 10.57
N GLN A 39 13.23 -8.51 11.80
CA GLN A 39 13.03 -7.22 12.46
C GLN A 39 13.92 -6.10 11.93
N GLU A 40 14.89 -6.42 11.06
CA GLU A 40 15.75 -5.44 10.38
C GLU A 40 15.26 -5.10 8.96
N VAL A 41 14.02 -5.43 8.59
CA VAL A 41 13.36 -4.79 7.45
C VAL A 41 12.76 -3.48 7.95
N ILE A 42 13.62 -2.45 7.98
CA ILE A 42 13.33 -1.01 8.08
C ILE A 42 11.84 -0.73 8.22
N LYS A 43 11.42 -0.24 9.39
CA LYS A 43 10.08 0.36 9.58
C LYS A 43 9.97 1.57 8.66
N LYS A 44 9.68 1.33 7.39
CA LYS A 44 9.32 2.33 6.39
C LYS A 44 8.11 3.06 6.99
N GLY A 45 8.08 4.39 6.89
CA GLY A 45 6.96 5.18 7.42
C GLY A 45 5.63 4.74 6.81
N ASP A 46 4.52 5.25 7.31
CA ASP A 46 3.21 4.92 6.74
C ASP A 46 3.16 5.33 5.25
N PRO A 47 2.46 4.57 4.39
CA PRO A 47 2.19 4.96 3.02
C PRO A 47 1.49 6.32 2.96
N GLU A 48 1.98 7.21 2.10
CA GLU A 48 1.52 8.58 2.02
C GLU A 48 1.52 9.06 0.58
N ILE A 49 0.51 9.86 0.21
CA ILE A 49 0.52 10.64 -1.03
C ILE A 49 0.89 12.07 -0.64
N GLU A 50 2.03 12.53 -1.14
CA GLU A 50 2.59 13.82 -0.78
C GLU A 50 2.05 14.94 -1.69
N GLU A 51 1.81 14.64 -2.97
CA GLU A 51 1.46 15.65 -3.97
C GLU A 51 0.62 15.06 -5.10
N ILE A 52 -0.34 15.84 -5.60
CA ILE A 52 -1.25 15.50 -6.71
C ILE A 52 -1.36 16.74 -7.59
N VAL A 53 -0.86 16.69 -8.84
CA VAL A 53 -0.76 17.86 -9.72
C VAL A 53 -1.21 17.54 -11.14
N ILE A 54 -2.17 18.32 -11.64
CA ILE A 54 -2.52 18.35 -13.06
C ILE A 54 -1.45 19.16 -13.80
N CYS A 55 -0.98 18.64 -14.94
CA CYS A 55 0.13 19.21 -15.68
C CYS A 55 0.01 18.96 -17.18
N ARG A 56 0.80 19.72 -17.95
CA ARG A 56 0.84 19.62 -19.42
C ARG A 56 1.68 18.47 -19.91
N ASP A 57 2.72 18.13 -19.17
CA ASP A 57 3.61 17.00 -19.47
C ASP A 57 4.23 16.46 -18.17
N VAL A 58 5.03 15.40 -18.30
CA VAL A 58 5.84 14.86 -17.21
C VAL A 58 7.27 14.60 -17.66
N ASP A 59 8.21 14.64 -16.72
CA ASP A 59 9.62 14.32 -17.01
C ASP A 59 9.89 12.80 -17.00
N SER A 60 11.16 12.42 -17.13
CA SER A 60 11.58 11.01 -17.14
C SER A 60 11.30 10.25 -15.85
N ASP A 61 11.11 10.97 -14.73
CA ASP A 61 10.78 10.40 -13.43
C ASP A 61 9.28 10.49 -13.14
N PHE A 62 8.47 10.92 -14.13
CA PHE A 62 7.03 11.17 -14.02
C PHE A 62 6.65 12.37 -13.15
N ALA A 63 7.60 13.24 -12.81
CA ALA A 63 7.33 14.47 -12.08
C ALA A 63 6.59 15.48 -12.99
N PRO A 64 5.74 16.36 -12.44
CA PRO A 64 4.93 17.26 -13.26
C PRO A 64 5.79 18.32 -13.95
N VAL A 65 5.60 18.48 -15.25
CA VAL A 65 6.18 19.56 -16.06
C VAL A 65 5.06 20.51 -16.47
N GLU A 66 5.27 21.81 -16.22
CA GLU A 66 4.27 22.86 -16.44
C GLU A 66 2.91 22.53 -15.78
N PRO A 67 2.82 22.56 -14.44
CA PRO A 67 1.55 22.46 -13.72
C PRO A 67 0.54 23.46 -14.28
N ALA A 68 -0.69 23.00 -14.52
CA ALA A 68 -1.74 23.81 -15.11
C ALA A 68 -3.12 23.27 -14.73
N ASP A 69 -4.06 24.18 -14.54
CA ASP A 69 -5.49 23.92 -14.36
C ASP A 69 -6.32 24.44 -15.55
N VAL A 70 -5.70 25.14 -16.50
CA VAL A 70 -6.32 25.64 -17.72
C VAL A 70 -5.48 25.26 -18.94
N PHE A 71 -6.14 24.69 -19.94
CA PHE A 71 -5.53 24.19 -21.16
C PHE A 71 -6.24 24.80 -22.38
N PRO A 72 -5.49 25.12 -23.45
CA PRO A 72 -6.07 25.72 -24.64
C PRO A 72 -6.92 24.71 -25.44
N GLU A 73 -7.84 25.21 -26.26
CA GLU A 73 -8.49 24.46 -27.33
C GLU A 73 -7.46 23.70 -28.18
N GLY A 74 -7.86 22.52 -28.64
CA GLY A 74 -6.96 21.62 -29.38
C GLY A 74 -6.13 20.69 -28.49
N THR A 75 -6.11 20.91 -27.16
CA THR A 75 -5.50 19.97 -26.21
C THR A 75 -6.11 18.58 -26.37
N ASN A 76 -5.28 17.55 -26.45
CA ASN A 76 -5.72 16.16 -26.64
C ASN A 76 -5.18 15.19 -25.59
N SER A 77 -4.30 15.66 -24.70
CA SER A 77 -3.76 14.91 -23.58
C SER A 77 -3.64 15.83 -22.36
N VAL A 78 -3.99 15.29 -21.18
CA VAL A 78 -3.79 15.94 -19.88
C VAL A 78 -3.19 14.92 -18.94
N TYR A 79 -2.22 15.35 -18.12
CA TYR A 79 -1.50 14.50 -17.19
C TYR A 79 -1.87 14.83 -15.75
N LEU A 80 -1.82 13.81 -14.90
CA LEU A 80 -1.89 13.93 -13.45
C LEU A 80 -0.66 13.21 -12.88
N SER A 81 0.26 13.97 -12.29
CA SER A 81 1.39 13.41 -11.56
C SER A 81 1.03 13.26 -10.09
N VAL A 82 1.35 12.10 -9.52
CA VAL A 82 1.15 11.79 -8.10
C VAL A 82 2.49 11.41 -7.48
N LYS A 83 2.90 12.17 -6.47
CA LYS A 83 4.07 11.85 -5.64
C LYS A 83 3.64 11.03 -4.45
N PHE A 84 4.28 9.89 -4.24
CA PHE A 84 3.97 8.99 -3.14
C PHE A 84 5.22 8.55 -2.39
N LYS A 85 5.01 8.17 -1.14
CA LYS A 85 6.04 7.73 -0.22
C LYS A 85 5.62 6.45 0.47
N ASN A 86 6.60 5.57 0.67
CA ASN A 86 6.45 4.36 1.47
C ASN A 86 5.42 3.35 0.97
N PHE A 87 5.01 3.43 -0.29
CA PHE A 87 4.08 2.47 -0.85
C PHE A 87 4.67 1.06 -0.86
N THR A 88 3.79 0.08 -0.74
CA THR A 88 4.03 -1.35 -0.96
C THR A 88 3.10 -1.86 -2.07
N PRO A 89 3.29 -3.09 -2.58
CA PRO A 89 2.40 -3.65 -3.60
C PRO A 89 0.94 -3.83 -3.17
N SER A 90 0.62 -3.71 -1.87
CA SER A 90 -0.77 -3.72 -1.42
C SER A 90 -1.47 -2.37 -1.53
N ASN A 91 -0.71 -1.28 -1.74
CA ASN A 91 -1.28 0.05 -1.93
C ASN A 91 -1.75 0.26 -3.37
N ASN A 92 -2.82 1.02 -3.54
CA ASN A 92 -3.43 1.31 -4.83
C ASN A 92 -3.84 2.78 -4.93
N ILE A 93 -3.47 3.41 -6.05
CA ILE A 93 -4.03 4.68 -6.50
C ILE A 93 -4.97 4.39 -7.66
N ARG A 94 -6.20 4.91 -7.57
CA ARG A 94 -7.17 4.88 -8.66
C ARG A 94 -7.53 6.30 -9.06
N VAL A 95 -7.55 6.58 -10.35
CA VAL A 95 -7.91 7.88 -10.92
C VAL A 95 -9.09 7.71 -11.85
N VAL A 96 -10.18 8.44 -11.57
CA VAL A 96 -11.36 8.49 -12.43
C VAL A 96 -11.45 9.88 -13.05
N TRP A 97 -11.38 9.93 -14.38
CA TRP A 97 -11.43 11.17 -15.15
C TRP A 97 -12.87 11.45 -15.57
N ASN A 98 -13.37 12.64 -15.27
CA ASN A 98 -14.75 13.02 -15.57
C ASN A 98 -14.82 14.31 -16.38
N TYR A 99 -15.77 14.38 -17.30
CA TYR A 99 -16.22 15.61 -17.92
C TYR A 99 -17.41 16.16 -17.14
N ILE A 100 -17.15 17.17 -16.29
CA ILE A 100 -18.13 17.71 -15.33
C ILE A 100 -19.32 18.33 -16.06
N SER A 101 -19.08 19.08 -17.14
CA SER A 101 -20.15 19.83 -17.83
C SER A 101 -21.31 18.96 -18.31
N ILE A 102 -21.08 17.68 -18.55
CA ILE A 102 -22.09 16.72 -19.02
C ILE A 102 -22.20 15.49 -18.11
N GLU A 103 -21.63 15.55 -16.91
CA GLU A 103 -21.67 14.48 -15.90
C GLU A 103 -21.25 13.10 -16.45
N LYS A 104 -20.16 13.06 -17.22
CA LYS A 104 -19.71 11.85 -17.91
C LYS A 104 -18.34 11.37 -17.42
N GLU A 105 -18.25 10.13 -16.97
CA GLU A 105 -16.97 9.44 -16.79
C GLU A 105 -16.32 9.17 -18.15
N LEU A 106 -15.04 9.53 -18.27
CA LEU A 106 -14.26 9.37 -19.49
C LEU A 106 -13.38 8.12 -19.43
N ALA A 107 -12.73 7.88 -18.29
CA ALA A 107 -11.82 6.76 -18.08
C ALA A 107 -11.56 6.53 -16.59
N SER A 108 -11.20 5.30 -16.23
CA SER A 108 -10.66 4.93 -14.93
C SER A 108 -9.32 4.22 -15.11
N GLN A 109 -8.33 4.58 -14.30
CA GLN A 109 -6.97 4.03 -14.34
C GLN A 109 -6.50 3.72 -12.92
N GLU A 110 -5.61 2.73 -12.79
CA GLU A 110 -5.10 2.30 -11.50
C GLU A 110 -3.60 2.08 -11.53
N PHE A 111 -2.96 2.24 -10.37
CA PHE A 111 -1.55 1.97 -10.15
C PHE A 111 -1.33 1.32 -8.79
N SER A 112 -0.56 0.24 -8.80
CA SER A 112 0.04 -0.38 -7.63
C SER A 112 1.50 -0.69 -7.97
N PRO A 113 2.47 -0.33 -7.10
CA PRO A 113 3.87 -0.57 -7.42
C PRO A 113 4.21 -2.07 -7.29
N GLU A 114 5.05 -2.59 -8.17
CA GLU A 114 5.48 -4.00 -8.11
C GLU A 114 6.38 -4.30 -6.90
N ILE A 115 7.12 -3.30 -6.45
CA ILE A 115 8.01 -3.36 -5.28
C ILE A 115 7.75 -2.18 -4.36
N ALA A 116 8.06 -2.34 -3.06
CA ALA A 116 7.89 -1.24 -2.13
C ALA A 116 8.81 -0.06 -2.48
N GLY A 117 8.25 1.14 -2.68
CA GLY A 117 8.99 2.30 -3.17
C GLY A 117 8.42 3.65 -2.73
N SER A 118 9.04 4.70 -3.22
CA SER A 118 8.60 6.10 -3.16
C SER A 118 9.01 6.73 -4.49
N GLY A 119 8.28 7.73 -4.95
CA GLY A 119 8.57 8.38 -6.23
C GLY A 119 7.36 9.08 -6.80
N PHE A 120 7.37 9.29 -8.12
CA PHE A 120 6.22 9.76 -8.85
C PHE A 120 5.64 8.66 -9.72
N TYR A 121 4.35 8.77 -9.99
CA TYR A 121 3.68 8.05 -11.05
C TYR A 121 2.74 9.01 -11.76
N SER A 122 2.68 8.93 -13.09
CA SER A 122 1.80 9.76 -13.89
C SER A 122 0.64 8.94 -14.45
N PHE A 123 -0.56 9.48 -14.31
CA PHE A 123 -1.71 9.08 -15.11
C PHE A 123 -1.89 10.08 -16.24
N ASN A 124 -2.45 9.65 -17.36
CA ASN A 124 -2.83 10.59 -18.41
C ASN A 124 -4.16 10.18 -19.05
N ILE A 125 -4.94 11.17 -19.46
CA ILE A 125 -6.08 10.95 -20.33
C ILE A 125 -5.77 11.52 -21.71
N LYS A 126 -5.91 10.68 -22.73
CA LYS A 126 -5.75 11.05 -24.14
C LYS A 126 -7.01 10.71 -24.90
N ILE A 127 -7.48 11.64 -25.73
CA ILE A 127 -8.61 11.39 -26.63
C ILE A 127 -8.20 11.56 -28.08
N ALA A 128 -8.89 10.87 -29.00
CA ALA A 128 -8.47 10.78 -30.40
C ALA A 128 -8.47 12.13 -31.14
N GLY A 129 -9.35 13.05 -30.76
CA GLY A 129 -9.41 14.43 -31.25
C GLY A 129 -8.82 15.41 -30.23
N SER A 130 -9.51 16.51 -29.98
CA SER A 130 -9.23 17.42 -28.87
C SER A 130 -10.36 17.38 -27.85
N PHE A 131 -10.03 17.65 -26.58
CA PHE A 131 -11.04 17.76 -25.53
C PHE A 131 -12.09 18.81 -25.90
N PRO A 132 -13.39 18.52 -25.72
CA PRO A 132 -14.42 19.55 -25.77
C PRO A 132 -14.11 20.67 -24.75
N PRO A 133 -14.39 21.95 -25.07
CA PRO A 133 -14.29 23.03 -24.10
C PRO A 133 -15.19 22.76 -22.89
N GLY A 134 -14.70 23.03 -21.68
CA GLY A 134 -15.46 22.83 -20.45
C GLY A 134 -14.62 22.39 -19.27
N LYS A 135 -15.31 22.04 -18.17
CA LYS A 135 -14.70 21.67 -16.89
C LYS A 135 -14.58 20.16 -16.73
N TYR A 136 -13.46 19.73 -16.20
CA TYR A 136 -13.11 18.33 -15.97
C TYR A 136 -12.57 18.16 -14.56
N ASN A 137 -12.56 16.93 -14.06
CA ASN A 137 -11.78 16.58 -12.87
C ASN A 137 -11.14 15.21 -13.01
N ALA A 138 -10.17 14.97 -12.14
CA ALA A 138 -9.61 13.65 -11.87
C ALA A 138 -9.88 13.31 -10.39
N GLN A 139 -10.81 12.41 -10.12
CA GLN A 139 -11.05 11.92 -8.76
C GLN A 139 -9.95 10.92 -8.41
N VAL A 140 -9.16 11.24 -7.39
CA VAL A 140 -8.01 10.44 -6.95
C VAL A 140 -8.39 9.69 -5.67
N TYR A 141 -8.32 8.37 -5.76
CA TYR A 141 -8.58 7.46 -4.65
C TYR A 141 -7.29 6.80 -4.20
N PHE A 142 -7.12 6.66 -2.88
CA PHE A 142 -6.06 5.89 -2.25
C PHE A 142 -6.65 4.79 -1.40
N ASP A 143 -6.30 3.53 -1.71
CA ASP A 143 -6.84 2.32 -1.07
C ASP A 143 -8.37 2.36 -0.96
N GLY A 144 -9.03 2.82 -2.04
CA GLY A 144 -10.48 2.91 -2.17
C GLY A 144 -11.13 4.19 -1.63
N ASN A 145 -10.40 5.02 -0.89
CA ASN A 145 -10.92 6.27 -0.33
C ASN A 145 -10.65 7.46 -1.25
N LEU A 146 -11.66 8.29 -1.53
CA LEU A 146 -11.46 9.52 -2.28
C LEU A 146 -10.64 10.50 -1.43
N ILE A 147 -9.48 10.91 -1.92
CA ILE A 147 -8.57 11.81 -1.18
C ILE A 147 -8.40 13.18 -1.84
N ASN A 148 -8.64 13.29 -3.16
CA ASN A 148 -8.55 14.56 -3.87
C ASN A 148 -9.39 14.53 -5.15
N THR A 149 -9.78 15.71 -5.64
CA THR A 149 -10.53 15.88 -6.89
C THR A 149 -10.00 17.14 -7.62
N PRO A 150 -8.74 17.14 -8.09
CA PRO A 150 -8.23 18.24 -8.89
C PRO A 150 -9.11 18.47 -10.12
N GLU A 151 -9.46 19.74 -10.35
CA GLU A 151 -10.23 20.20 -11.51
C GLU A 151 -9.31 20.84 -12.54
N PHE A 152 -9.71 20.78 -13.81
CA PHE A 152 -9.08 21.53 -14.89
C PHE A 152 -10.11 21.97 -15.94
N MET A 153 -9.73 22.92 -16.77
CA MET A 153 -10.57 23.51 -17.81
C MET A 153 -9.89 23.46 -19.18
N ILE A 154 -10.70 23.24 -20.22
CA ILE A 154 -10.32 23.43 -21.61
C ILE A 154 -11.07 24.67 -22.14
N GLU A 155 -10.33 25.68 -22.64
CA GLU A 155 -10.87 26.95 -23.15
C GLU A 155 -10.17 27.49 -24.40
#